data_AF-S6AEQ7-F1
#
_entry.id   AF-S6AEQ7-F1
#
_cell.length_a   1.000
_cell.length_b   1.000
_cell.length_c   1.000
_cell.angle_alpha   90.00
_cell.angle_beta   90.00
_cell.angle_gamma   90.00
#
_symmetry.space_group_name_H-M   'P 1'
#
loop_
_entity.id
_entity.type
_entity.pdbx_description
1 polymer ?
#
loop_
_entity_poly.entity_id
_entity_poly.type
_entity_poly.pdbx_seq_one_letter_code
_entity_poly.pdbx_strand_id
1 'polypeptide(L)'
;MPLTLIAFDNSSSRFAVTKVGATVPDGRFFLDFTRKLEVIRWFGIRNRYIGPAVDLLVPVIHEAEKLGGYVIGVNVGDPYFQDLRKLWEARFPSSLATVPQEADGLKIIADFATQFPEDCQPANA
;
A
#
# COMPACT_ATOMS: atom_id res chain seq x y z
N MET A 1 4.89 -3.62 -12.04
CA MET A 1 4.72 -2.21 -12.49
C MET A 1 5.08 -1.26 -11.35
N PRO A 2 5.63 -0.06 -11.64
CA PRO A 2 5.99 0.89 -10.59
C PRO A 2 4.74 1.45 -9.90
N LEU A 3 4.85 1.71 -8.61
CA LEU A 3 3.82 2.38 -7.82
C LEU A 3 3.60 3.80 -8.36
N THR A 4 2.36 4.25 -8.37
CA THR A 4 1.99 5.65 -8.60
C THR A 4 1.33 6.21 -7.35
N LEU A 5 1.83 7.35 -6.87
CA LEU A 5 1.23 8.09 -5.76
C LEU A 5 0.41 9.27 -6.30
N ILE A 6 -0.86 9.37 -5.91
CA ILE A 6 -1.76 10.46 -6.27
C ILE A 6 -2.12 11.23 -5.01
N ALA A 7 -1.69 12.49 -4.93
CA ALA A 7 -2.06 13.39 -3.85
C ALA A 7 -3.40 14.09 -4.17
N PHE A 8 -4.24 14.30 -3.16
CA PHE A 8 -5.47 15.07 -3.30
C PHE A 8 -5.41 16.35 -2.48
N ASP A 9 -5.64 17.48 -3.13
CA ASP A 9 -5.51 18.83 -2.54
C ASP A 9 -6.50 19.10 -1.39
N ASN A 10 -7.60 18.35 -1.30
CA ASN A 10 -8.66 18.58 -0.29
C ASN A 10 -8.51 17.77 1.01
N SER A 11 -7.54 16.84 1.10
CA SER A 11 -7.20 16.20 2.37
C SER A 11 -5.69 15.98 2.43
N SER A 12 -4.98 16.91 3.08
CA SER A 12 -3.52 17.02 3.19
C SER A 12 -2.77 15.82 3.79
N SER A 13 -3.42 14.67 3.92
CA SER A 13 -2.92 13.51 4.66
C SER A 13 -3.23 12.15 4.02
N ARG A 14 -3.84 12.11 2.82
CA ARG A 14 -4.17 10.85 2.15
C ARG A 14 -3.57 10.81 0.75
N PHE A 15 -2.68 9.84 0.52
CA PHE A 15 -2.10 9.54 -0.79
C PHE A 15 -2.81 8.30 -1.34
N ALA A 16 -3.48 8.43 -2.49
CA ALA A 16 -3.96 7.24 -3.20
C ALA A 16 -2.82 6.55 -3.92
N VAL A 17 -2.97 5.24 -4.07
CA VAL A 17 -1.97 4.38 -4.67
C VAL A 17 -2.59 3.44 -5.69
N THR A 18 -1.83 3.19 -6.76
CA THR A 18 -2.18 2.25 -7.83
C THR A 18 -0.90 1.78 -8.53
N LYS A 19 -0.92 0.58 -9.12
CA LYS A 19 0.16 0.08 -9.98
C LYS A 19 -0.21 0.05 -11.47
N VAL A 20 -1.46 0.39 -11.82
CA VAL A 20 -1.97 0.37 -13.20
C VAL A 20 -2.08 1.78 -13.82
N GLY A 21 -1.52 2.80 -13.16
CA GLY A 21 -1.47 4.18 -13.66
C GLY A 21 -2.78 4.98 -13.55
N ALA A 22 -3.90 4.32 -13.26
CA ALA A 22 -5.19 4.95 -12.98
C ALA A 22 -5.84 4.33 -11.74
N THR A 23 -6.66 5.12 -11.04
CA THR A 23 -7.50 4.62 -9.93
C THR A 23 -8.87 4.22 -10.44
N VAL A 24 -9.44 3.16 -9.86
CA VAL A 24 -10.85 2.80 -10.11
C VAL A 24 -11.76 3.88 -9.50
N PRO A 25 -12.80 4.37 -10.22
CA PRO A 25 -13.79 5.27 -9.65
C PRO A 25 -14.49 4.62 -8.45
N ASP A 26 -14.56 5.32 -7.32
CA ASP A 26 -15.14 4.83 -6.06
C ASP A 26 -14.54 3.48 -5.57
N GLY A 27 -13.29 3.22 -5.97
CA GLY A 27 -12.51 2.02 -5.65
C GLY A 27 -11.08 2.33 -5.17
N ARG A 28 -10.81 3.53 -4.64
CA ARG A 28 -9.44 4.01 -4.39
C ARG A 28 -8.82 3.34 -3.17
N PHE A 29 -7.53 3.05 -3.27
CA PHE A 29 -6.71 2.61 -2.13
C PHE A 29 -5.80 3.74 -1.67
N PHE A 30 -5.73 3.92 -0.35
CA PHE A 30 -4.87 4.90 0.31
C PHE A 30 -3.78 4.22 1.14
N LEU A 31 -2.66 4.90 1.34
CA LEU A 31 -1.64 4.46 2.30
C LEU A 31 -2.21 4.41 3.72
N ASP A 32 -2.05 3.27 4.40
CA ASP A 32 -2.50 3.07 5.77
C ASP A 32 -1.35 3.23 6.77
N PHE A 33 -1.20 4.46 7.29
CA PHE A 33 -0.22 4.81 8.32
C PHE A 33 -0.62 4.40 9.74
N THR A 34 -1.71 3.66 9.93
CA THR A 34 -2.02 3.04 11.23
C THR A 34 -1.33 1.69 11.39
N ARG A 35 -0.88 1.11 10.27
CA ARG A 35 -0.16 -0.15 10.22
C ARG A 35 1.31 0.08 9.90
N LYS A 36 2.15 -0.75 10.51
CA LYS A 36 3.60 -0.68 10.36
C LYS A 36 4.00 -1.08 8.93
N LEU A 37 4.90 -0.31 8.33
CA LEU A 37 5.61 -0.71 7.11
C LEU A 37 6.54 -1.89 7.42
N GLU A 38 6.36 -3.02 6.74
CA GLU A 38 7.32 -4.14 6.88
C GLU A 38 8.40 -4.02 5.82
N VAL A 39 9.65 -4.29 6.23
CA VAL A 39 10.81 -4.28 5.34
C VAL A 39 11.30 -5.71 5.18
N ILE A 40 11.33 -6.19 3.94
CA ILE A 40 11.91 -7.47 3.57
C ILE A 40 13.34 -7.24 3.13
N ARG A 41 14.23 -8.07 3.65
CA ARG A 41 15.67 -8.05 3.43
C ARG A 41 16.12 -9.36 2.80
N TRP A 42 17.23 -9.32 2.06
CA TRP A 42 17.79 -10.50 1.41
C TRP A 42 19.23 -10.74 1.86
N PHE A 43 19.49 -11.94 2.39
CA PHE A 43 20.83 -12.43 2.69
C PHE A 43 20.90 -13.92 2.34
N GLY A 44 20.87 -14.23 1.04
CA GLY A 44 20.71 -15.60 0.51
C GLY A 44 19.26 -16.13 0.59
N ILE A 45 18.50 -15.75 1.62
CA ILE A 45 17.08 -16.03 1.80
C ILE A 45 16.35 -14.73 2.19
N ARG A 46 15.08 -14.57 1.77
CA ARG A 46 14.20 -13.48 2.21
C ARG A 46 13.96 -13.58 3.72
N ASN A 47 14.26 -12.52 4.46
CA ASN A 47 14.03 -12.45 5.91
C ASN A 47 13.78 -10.99 6.35
N ARG A 48 13.39 -10.76 7.60
CA ARG A 48 13.01 -9.41 8.10
C ARG A 48 14.15 -8.65 8.79
N TYR A 49 15.29 -9.29 9.07
CA TYR A 49 16.27 -8.81 10.05
C TYR A 49 17.67 -8.52 9.46
N ILE A 50 18.15 -9.35 8.54
CA ILE A 50 19.54 -9.37 8.06
C ILE A 50 19.58 -9.17 6.54
N GLY A 51 20.45 -8.27 6.08
CA GLY A 51 20.71 -7.99 4.67
C GLY A 51 20.17 -6.64 4.17
N PRO A 52 20.51 -6.25 2.92
CA PRO A 52 19.91 -5.09 2.26
C PRO A 52 18.39 -5.22 2.17
N ALA A 53 17.68 -4.10 2.31
CA ALA A 53 16.25 -4.04 2.06
C ALA A 53 15.99 -4.21 0.56
N VAL A 54 15.15 -5.18 0.21
CA VAL A 54 14.83 -5.51 -1.19
C VAL A 54 13.37 -5.24 -1.52
N ASP A 55 12.46 -5.37 -0.56
CA ASP A 55 11.04 -5.09 -0.74
C ASP A 55 10.46 -4.42 0.51
N LEU A 56 9.42 -3.62 0.31
CA LEU A 56 8.54 -3.09 1.34
C LEU A 56 7.18 -3.75 1.21
N LEU A 57 6.60 -4.14 2.34
CA LEU A 57 5.19 -4.50 2.41
C LEU A 57 4.45 -3.30 2.96
N VAL A 58 3.74 -2.61 2.07
CA VAL A 58 3.10 -1.32 2.27
C VAL A 58 1.61 -1.55 2.58
N PRO A 59 1.15 -1.27 3.81
CA PRO A 59 -0.27 -1.35 4.13
C PRO A 59 -1.09 -0.33 3.35
N VAL A 60 -2.23 -0.78 2.81
CA VAL A 60 -3.18 0.07 2.11
C VAL A 60 -4.60 -0.19 2.62
N ILE A 61 -5.44 0.84 2.56
CA ILE A 61 -6.85 0.80 2.98
C ILE A 61 -7.74 1.30 1.86
N HIS A 62 -8.82 0.59 1.60
CA HIS A 62 -9.81 1.01 0.62
C HIS A 62 -10.62 2.22 1.13
N GLU A 63 -11.05 3.11 0.23
CA GLU A 63 -11.72 4.36 0.62
C GLU A 63 -13.03 4.18 1.40
N ALA A 64 -13.70 3.05 1.18
CA ALA A 64 -14.92 2.65 1.86
C ALA A 64 -14.70 1.58 2.96
N GLU A 65 -13.45 1.28 3.32
CA GLU A 65 -13.10 0.30 4.35
C GLU A 65 -12.79 0.98 5.70
N LYS A 66 -13.25 0.38 6.80
CA LYS A 66 -13.02 0.88 8.17
C LYS A 66 -11.74 0.35 8.81
N LEU A 67 -11.31 -0.85 8.42
CA LEU A 67 -10.14 -1.54 8.94
C LEU A 67 -9.33 -2.04 7.76
N GLY A 68 -8.13 -1.50 7.52
CA GLY A 68 -7.33 -1.87 6.36
C GLY A 68 -6.86 -3.33 6.43
N GLY A 69 -7.27 -4.16 5.48
CA GLY A 69 -6.82 -5.55 5.35
C GLY A 69 -5.66 -5.76 4.37
N TYR A 70 -5.42 -4.81 3.47
CA TYR A 70 -4.61 -5.03 2.27
C TYR A 70 -3.17 -4.55 2.40
N VAL A 71 -2.28 -5.19 1.65
CA VAL A 71 -0.85 -4.91 1.63
C VAL A 71 -0.34 -5.08 0.21
N ILE A 72 0.50 -4.17 -0.24
CA ILE A 72 1.15 -4.22 -1.55
C ILE A 72 2.67 -4.32 -1.40
N GLY A 73 3.33 -5.02 -2.31
CA GLY A 73 4.78 -5.11 -2.37
C GLY A 73 5.39 -3.98 -3.18
N VAL A 74 6.41 -3.30 -2.65
CA VAL A 74 7.17 -2.29 -3.40
C VAL A 74 8.65 -2.68 -3.37
N ASN A 75 9.20 -3.01 -4.53
CA ASN A 75 10.59 -3.44 -4.66
C ASN A 75 11.57 -2.26 -4.61
N VAL A 76 12.82 -2.51 -4.23
CA VAL A 76 13.90 -1.51 -4.18
C VAL A 76 14.14 -0.77 -5.50
N GLY A 77 13.80 -1.38 -6.64
CA GLY A 77 13.84 -0.74 -7.96
C GLY A 77 12.69 0.25 -8.22
N ASP A 78 11.70 0.32 -7.33
CA ASP A 78 10.58 1.26 -7.45
C ASP A 78 11.05 2.70 -7.09
N PRO A 79 10.72 3.71 -7.91
CA PRO A 79 11.10 5.10 -7.64
C PRO A 79 10.65 5.62 -6.27
N TYR A 80 9.51 5.14 -5.75
CA TYR A 80 8.96 5.59 -4.47
C TYR A 80 9.48 4.79 -3.26
N PHE A 81 10.36 3.80 -3.44
CA PHE A 81 10.79 2.93 -2.35
C PHE A 81 11.36 3.71 -1.15
N GLN A 82 12.30 4.64 -1.39
CA GLN A 82 12.89 5.43 -0.30
C GLN A 82 11.92 6.46 0.26
N ASP A 83 11.07 7.02 -0.59
CA ASP A 83 10.10 8.04 -0.18
C ASP A 83 9.01 7.45 0.72
N LEU A 84 8.55 6.23 0.43
CA LEU A 84 7.62 5.50 1.29
C LEU A 84 8.22 5.26 2.68
N ARG A 85 9.50 4.88 2.78
CA ARG A 85 10.16 4.70 4.07
C ARG A 85 10.18 5.99 4.88
N LYS A 86 10.61 7.10 4.28
CA LYS A 86 10.61 8.42 4.92
C LYS A 86 9.21 8.86 5.32
N LEU A 87 8.23 8.61 4.45
CA LEU A 87 6.84 8.98 4.67
C LEU A 87 6.25 8.20 5.86
N TRP A 88 6.57 6.91 5.98
CA TRP A 88 6.18 6.12 7.15
C TRP A 88 6.87 6.59 8.43
N GLU A 89 8.17 6.87 8.40
CA GLU A 89 8.88 7.43 9.56
C GLU A 89 8.26 8.76 10.04
N ALA A 90 7.76 9.58 9.11
CA ALA A 90 7.16 10.87 9.43
C ALA A 90 5.69 10.80 9.90
N ARG A 91 4.95 9.75 9.52
CA ARG A 91 3.47 9.69 9.67
C ARG A 91 2.97 8.54 10.53
N PHE A 92 3.75 7.47 10.71
CA PHE A 92 3.38 6.32 11.53
C PHE A 92 3.91 6.48 12.97
N PRO A 93 3.12 6.13 14.01
CA PRO A 93 1.73 5.69 13.92
C PRO A 93 0.76 6.87 13.76
N SER A 94 -0.25 6.72 12.92
CA SER A 94 -1.38 7.65 12.82
C SER A 94 -2.67 7.02 13.38
N SER A 95 -3.73 7.82 13.51
CA SER A 95 -5.08 7.34 13.79
C SER A 95 -5.93 7.45 12.53
N LEU A 96 -6.75 6.42 12.24
CA LEU A 96 -7.71 6.46 11.15
C LEU A 96 -8.76 7.52 11.45
N ALA A 97 -9.02 8.40 10.48
CA ALA A 97 -10.24 9.20 10.50
C ALA A 97 -11.42 8.28 10.16
N THR A 98 -12.46 8.31 10.99
CA THR A 98 -13.67 7.49 10.85
C THR A 98 -14.29 7.65 9.46
N VAL A 99 -14.42 6.53 8.73
CA VAL A 99 -15.10 6.51 7.43
C VAL A 99 -16.60 6.23 7.65
N PRO A 100 -17.52 6.98 7.00
CA PRO A 100 -18.95 6.85 7.26
C PRO A 100 -19.60 5.56 6.76
N GLN A 101 -18.98 4.87 5.79
CA GLN A 101 -19.66 3.85 4.99
C GLN A 101 -19.00 2.48 5.15
N GLU A 102 -19.82 1.44 5.19
CA GLU A 102 -19.41 0.04 5.23
C GLU A 102 -19.44 -0.49 3.79
N ALA A 103 -18.28 -0.89 3.28
CA ALA A 103 -18.14 -1.41 1.92
C ALA A 103 -18.55 -2.87 1.80
N ASP A 104 -19.04 -3.22 0.61
CA ASP A 104 -19.12 -4.61 0.15
C ASP A 104 -17.71 -5.16 -0.07
N GLY A 105 -17.32 -6.16 0.74
CA GLY A 105 -16.00 -6.77 0.69
C GLY A 105 -15.66 -7.38 -0.67
N LEU A 106 -16.64 -7.87 -1.44
CA LEU A 106 -16.39 -8.41 -2.78
C LEU A 106 -15.97 -7.32 -3.76
N LYS A 107 -16.57 -6.13 -3.65
CA LYS A 107 -16.17 -4.98 -4.45
C LYS A 107 -14.73 -4.57 -4.14
N ILE A 108 -14.37 -4.52 -2.86
CA ILE A 108 -13.00 -4.16 -2.45
C ILE A 108 -11.98 -5.15 -3.03
N ILE A 109 -12.27 -6.45 -2.97
CA ILE A 109 -11.40 -7.48 -3.55
C ILE A 109 -11.23 -7.28 -5.06
N ALA A 110 -12.32 -7.01 -5.78
CA ALA A 110 -12.29 -6.77 -7.22
C ALA A 110 -11.50 -5.49 -7.57
N ASP A 111 -11.70 -4.42 -6.81
CA ASP A 111 -10.99 -3.14 -7.00
C ASP A 111 -9.50 -3.28 -6.68
N PHE A 112 -9.15 -4.10 -5.68
CA PHE A 112 -7.77 -4.43 -5.35
C PHE A 112 -7.10 -5.21 -6.49
N ALA A 113 -7.73 -6.29 -6.95
CA ALA A 113 -7.19 -7.11 -8.04
C ALA A 113 -7.03 -6.31 -9.35
N THR A 114 -7.90 -5.33 -9.58
CA THR A 114 -7.82 -4.44 -10.74
C THR A 114 -6.63 -3.47 -10.64
N GLN A 115 -6.32 -2.96 -9.45
CA GLN A 115 -5.27 -1.95 -9.27
C GLN A 115 -3.88 -2.52 -8.91
N PHE A 116 -3.86 -3.75 -8.39
CA PHE A 116 -2.66 -4.44 -7.90
C PHE A 116 -2.58 -5.89 -8.40
N PRO A 117 -2.67 -6.14 -9.72
CA PRO A 117 -2.76 -7.50 -10.25
C PRO A 117 -1.54 -8.37 -9.89
N GLU A 118 -0.35 -7.77 -9.78
CA GLU A 118 0.88 -8.47 -9.39
C GLU A 118 0.90 -8.89 -7.91
N ASP A 119 0.20 -8.17 -7.04
CA ASP A 119 0.13 -8.45 -5.60
C ASP A 119 -0.91 -9.54 -5.28
N CYS A 120 -1.74 -9.91 -6.25
CA CYS A 120 -2.68 -11.04 -6.16
C CYS A 120 -2.05 -12.37 -6.63
N GLN A 121 -0.85 -12.35 -7.21
CA GLN A 121 -0.19 -13.55 -7.69
C GLN A 121 0.53 -14.25 -6.53
N PRO A 122 0.55 -15.61 -6.49
CA PRO A 122 1.41 -16.31 -5.57
C PRO A 122 2.86 -15.90 -5.84
N ALA A 123 3.62 -15.61 -4.78
CA ALA A 123 5.04 -15.36 -4.92
C ALA A 123 5.66 -16.58 -5.62
N ASN A 124 6.11 -16.42 -6.86
CA ASN A 124 6.87 -17.46 -7.54
C ASN A 124 8.07 -17.80 -6.65
N ALA A 125 8.10 -19.06 -6.22
CA ALA A 125 9.05 -19.62 -5.26
C ALA A 125 10.50 -19.52 -5.74
#